data_AF-A0A3D3CGM2-F1
#
_entry.id   AF-A0A3D3CGM2-F1
#
_cell.length_a   1.000
_cell.length_b   1.000
_cell.length_c   1.000
_cell.angle_alpha   90.00
_cell.angle_beta   90.00
_cell.angle_gamma   90.00
#
_symmetry.space_group_name_H-M   'P 1'
#
loop_
_entity.id
_entity.type
_entity.pdbx_description
1 polymer ?
#
loop_
_entity_poly.entity_id
_entity_poly.type
_entity_poly.pdbx_seq_one_letter_code
_entity_poly.pdbx_strand_id
1 'polypeptide(L)'
;MSGLLEILRKEVNPALGCTGPVSIAYAAAVARDAVGGTAKRAKMRMDKDSFKNSLSVGIPGTDRMGIDISVALGAVAGNSKAGLEVLNTVTPEEEKKSVEFLKNVDVDILWEYEGVGLRLEAEVETDKG
;
A
#
# COMPACT_ATOMS: atom_id res chain seq x y z
N MET A 1 -30.76 20.87 -0.70
CA MET A 1 -29.29 20.76 -0.77
C MET A 1 -28.93 20.45 -2.22
N SER A 2 -27.91 21.08 -2.79
CA SER A 2 -27.57 20.95 -4.21
C SER A 2 -27.09 19.54 -4.54
N GLY A 3 -27.55 18.93 -5.63
CA GLY A 3 -27.18 17.56 -6.03
C GLY A 3 -25.66 17.35 -6.19
N LEU A 4 -24.89 18.41 -6.39
CA LEU A 4 -23.43 18.38 -6.39
C LEU A 4 -22.86 17.93 -5.02
N LEU A 5 -23.44 18.38 -3.90
CA LEU A 5 -22.96 17.99 -2.58
C LEU A 5 -23.20 16.49 -2.30
N GLU A 6 -24.30 15.94 -2.80
CA GLU A 6 -24.58 14.50 -2.69
C GLU A 6 -23.61 13.67 -3.53
N ILE A 7 -23.33 14.10 -4.77
CA ILE A 7 -22.33 13.45 -5.64
C ILE A 7 -20.95 13.49 -4.96
N LEU A 8 -20.52 14.65 -4.45
CA LEU A 8 -19.22 14.76 -3.79
C LEU A 8 -19.12 13.86 -2.56
N ARG A 9 -20.17 13.79 -1.72
CA ARG A 9 -20.19 12.88 -0.56
C ARG A 9 -20.16 11.40 -0.93
N LYS A 10 -20.63 11.05 -2.13
CA LYS A 10 -20.68 9.67 -2.61
C LYS A 10 -19.38 9.25 -3.29
N GLU A 11 -18.76 10.15 -4.05
CA GLU A 11 -17.62 9.84 -4.91
C GLU A 11 -16.26 10.24 -4.31
N VAL A 12 -16.24 11.08 -3.27
CA VAL A 12 -15.01 11.53 -2.60
C VAL A 12 -14.88 10.85 -1.25
N ASN A 13 -13.83 10.03 -1.10
CA ASN A 13 -13.47 9.43 0.18
C ASN A 13 -12.16 10.03 0.71
N PRO A 14 -12.02 10.16 2.04
CA PRO A 14 -10.74 10.50 2.66
C PRO A 14 -9.65 9.50 2.25
N ALA A 15 -8.44 10.01 2.04
CA ALA A 15 -7.25 9.22 1.79
C ALA A 15 -6.11 9.76 2.64
N LEU A 16 -5.27 8.86 3.14
CA LEU A 16 -4.10 9.24 3.92
C LEU A 16 -2.90 9.51 2.99
N GLY A 17 -2.85 10.71 2.41
CA GLY A 17 -1.76 11.13 1.53
C GLY A 17 -1.98 10.77 0.05
N CYS A 18 -0.90 10.59 -0.69
CA CYS A 18 -0.96 10.29 -2.11
C CYS A 18 -1.47 8.87 -2.37
N THR A 19 -2.42 8.74 -3.30
CA THR A 19 -3.12 7.48 -3.59
C THR A 19 -2.21 6.36 -4.09
N GLY A 20 -1.09 6.68 -4.75
CA GLY A 20 -0.10 5.71 -5.22
C GLY A 20 0.46 4.85 -4.08
N PRO A 21 1.30 5.41 -3.19
CA PRO A 21 1.82 4.71 -2.01
C PRO A 21 0.76 4.02 -1.15
N VAL A 22 -0.38 4.69 -0.95
CA VAL A 22 -1.50 4.14 -0.15
C VAL A 22 -2.07 2.89 -0.80
N SER A 23 -2.28 2.88 -2.13
CA SER A 23 -2.82 1.72 -2.83
C SER A 23 -1.87 0.51 -2.78
N ILE A 24 -0.56 0.75 -2.81
CA ILE A 24 0.49 -0.26 -2.65
C ILE A 24 0.46 -0.85 -1.23
N ALA A 25 0.42 0.01 -0.22
CA ALA A 25 0.31 -0.41 1.18
C ALA A 25 -1.00 -1.18 1.43
N TYR A 26 -2.10 -0.72 0.86
CA TYR A 26 -3.40 -1.37 0.95
C TYR A 26 -3.37 -2.78 0.34
N ALA A 27 -2.82 -2.93 -0.86
CA ALA A 27 -2.69 -4.23 -1.51
C ALA A 27 -1.84 -5.21 -0.67
N ALA A 28 -0.73 -4.74 -0.09
CA ALA A 28 0.11 -5.56 0.80
C ALA A 28 -0.62 -5.96 2.09
N ALA A 29 -1.38 -5.05 2.71
CA ALA A 29 -2.17 -5.34 3.91
C ALA A 29 -3.29 -6.36 3.62
N VAL A 30 -3.98 -6.23 2.49
CA VAL A 30 -5.01 -7.18 2.05
C VAL A 30 -4.40 -8.55 1.78
N ALA A 31 -3.25 -8.63 1.10
CA ALA A 31 -2.56 -9.88 0.83
C ALA A 31 -2.15 -10.59 2.14
N ARG A 32 -1.58 -9.85 3.10
CA ARG A 32 -1.31 -10.40 4.45
C ARG A 32 -2.58 -10.92 5.11
N ASP A 33 -3.64 -10.12 5.15
CA ASP A 33 -4.86 -10.46 5.90
C ASP A 33 -5.62 -11.63 5.30
N ALA A 34 -5.48 -11.87 3.99
CA ALA A 34 -6.05 -13.04 3.33
C ALA A 34 -5.45 -14.36 3.87
N VAL A 35 -4.18 -14.35 4.25
CA VAL A 35 -3.48 -15.50 4.87
C VAL A 35 -3.60 -15.46 6.40
N GLY A 36 -3.44 -14.27 6.97
CA GLY A 36 -3.30 -14.01 8.40
C GLY A 36 -1.91 -14.35 8.94
N GLY A 37 -1.61 -13.93 10.17
CA GLY A 37 -0.30 -14.16 10.78
C GLY A 37 0.69 -13.00 10.55
N THR A 38 1.97 -13.29 10.72
CA THR A 38 3.06 -12.30 10.65
C THR A 38 3.77 -12.38 9.32
N ALA A 39 3.84 -11.28 8.57
CA ALA A 39 4.55 -11.23 7.30
C ALA A 39 6.04 -11.62 7.44
N LYS A 40 6.52 -12.44 6.50
CA LYS A 40 7.90 -12.91 6.38
C LYS A 40 8.58 -12.44 5.10
N ARG A 41 7.81 -12.34 4.02
CA ARG A 41 8.26 -11.82 2.72
C ARG A 41 7.11 -11.11 2.04
N ALA A 42 7.41 -10.06 1.28
CA ALA A 42 6.44 -9.41 0.41
C ALA A 42 7.03 -9.21 -0.98
N LYS A 43 6.21 -9.42 -2.00
CA LYS A 43 6.52 -9.09 -3.38
C LYS A 43 5.43 -8.17 -3.91
N MET A 44 5.84 -7.08 -4.55
CA MET A 44 4.94 -6.14 -5.18
C MET A 44 5.30 -6.02 -6.66
N ARG A 45 4.32 -6.24 -7.53
CA ARG A 45 4.47 -6.02 -8.97
C ARG A 45 3.44 -5.01 -9.42
N MET A 46 3.84 -4.07 -10.26
CA MET A 46 2.92 -3.04 -10.73
C MET A 46 3.18 -2.60 -12.15
N ASP A 47 2.18 -1.99 -12.78
CA ASP A 47 2.37 -1.33 -14.05
C ASP A 47 3.37 -0.15 -13.95
N LYS A 48 3.97 0.20 -15.07
CA LYS A 48 5.00 1.26 -15.16
C LYS A 48 4.52 2.64 -14.72
N ASP A 49 3.22 2.93 -14.86
CA ASP A 49 2.65 4.22 -14.52
C ASP A 49 2.41 4.32 -13.00
N SER A 50 1.91 3.26 -12.38
CA SER A 50 1.86 3.12 -10.92
C SER A 50 3.24 3.22 -10.29
N PHE A 51 4.24 2.55 -10.90
CA PHE A 51 5.62 2.58 -10.43
C PHE A 51 6.20 4.00 -10.46
N LYS A 52 6.22 4.66 -11.62
CA LYS A 52 6.83 6.00 -11.75
C LYS A 52 6.15 7.04 -10.85
N ASN A 53 4.83 6.91 -10.64
CA ASN A 53 4.05 7.84 -9.84
C ASN A 53 4.26 7.65 -8.32
N SER A 54 4.77 6.48 -7.89
CA SER A 54 4.92 6.15 -6.46
C SER A 54 6.37 6.07 -5.99
N LEU A 55 7.33 6.07 -6.93
CA LEU A 55 8.75 5.83 -6.68
C LEU A 55 9.37 6.73 -5.61
N SER A 56 8.98 8.00 -5.55
CA SER A 56 9.59 9.00 -4.67
C SER A 56 8.54 9.85 -3.94
N VAL A 57 7.44 9.22 -3.55
CA VAL A 57 6.36 9.89 -2.84
C VAL A 57 6.47 9.62 -1.34
N GLY A 58 6.35 10.67 -0.54
CA GLY A 58 6.42 10.59 0.92
C GLY A 58 5.20 9.92 1.53
N ILE A 59 5.40 9.24 2.67
CA ILE A 59 4.34 8.55 3.40
C ILE A 59 3.95 9.36 4.64
N PRO A 60 2.68 9.82 4.76
CA PRO A 60 2.24 10.59 5.91
C PRO A 60 2.50 9.88 7.23
N GLY A 61 2.95 10.65 8.23
CA GLY A 61 3.25 10.13 9.56
C GLY A 61 4.65 9.50 9.70
N THR A 62 5.43 9.42 8.61
CA THR A 62 6.80 8.87 8.60
C THR A 62 7.76 9.87 7.96
N ASP A 63 9.07 9.67 8.14
CA ASP A 63 10.13 10.37 7.40
C ASP A 63 10.59 9.60 6.15
N ARG A 64 9.74 8.67 5.66
CA ARG A 64 10.07 7.74 4.58
C ARG A 64 9.31 8.05 3.29
N MET A 65 9.85 7.54 2.20
CA MET A 65 9.30 7.71 0.86
C MET A 65 9.58 6.48 0.00
N GLY A 66 8.69 6.20 -0.95
CA GLY A 66 8.90 5.18 -1.96
C GLY A 66 8.03 3.93 -1.82
N ILE A 67 8.18 3.04 -2.80
CA ILE A 67 7.32 1.89 -3.02
C ILE A 67 7.60 0.79 -1.99
N ASP A 68 8.86 0.45 -1.80
CA ASP A 68 9.33 -0.61 -0.90
C ASP A 68 8.84 -0.41 0.55
N ILE A 69 8.97 0.80 1.07
CA ILE A 69 8.47 1.14 2.41
C ILE A 69 6.94 1.17 2.46
N SER A 70 6.26 1.54 1.38
CA SER A 70 4.79 1.43 1.29
C SER A 70 4.34 -0.03 1.41
N VAL A 71 5.01 -0.94 0.69
CA VAL A 71 4.76 -2.39 0.78
C VAL A 71 5.02 -2.88 2.20
N ALA A 72 6.16 -2.52 2.79
CA ALA A 72 6.53 -2.95 4.12
C ALA A 72 5.53 -2.49 5.19
N LEU A 73 5.15 -1.21 5.18
CA LEU A 73 4.17 -0.65 6.11
C LEU A 73 2.82 -1.36 5.98
N GLY A 74 2.36 -1.57 4.75
CA GLY A 74 1.14 -2.34 4.48
C GLY A 74 1.20 -3.76 5.02
N ALA A 75 2.26 -4.51 4.68
CA ALA A 75 2.44 -5.90 5.07
C ALA A 75 2.70 -6.08 6.58
N VAL A 76 3.27 -5.09 7.28
CA VAL A 76 3.60 -5.24 8.70
C VAL A 76 2.50 -4.68 9.60
N ALA A 77 1.94 -3.52 9.28
CA ALA A 77 1.11 -2.74 10.19
C ALA A 77 -0.18 -2.18 9.57
N GLY A 78 -0.33 -2.25 8.25
CA GLY A 78 -1.47 -1.68 7.55
C GLY A 78 -2.80 -2.31 8.00
N ASN A 79 -3.82 -1.47 8.22
CA ASN A 79 -5.18 -1.91 8.49
C ASN A 79 -5.97 -2.02 7.18
N SER A 80 -6.08 -3.22 6.60
CA SER A 80 -6.79 -3.43 5.34
C SER A 80 -8.27 -3.03 5.39
N LYS A 81 -8.89 -2.93 6.57
CA LYS A 81 -10.30 -2.50 6.70
C LYS A 81 -10.49 -0.99 6.58
N ALA A 82 -9.40 -0.21 6.66
CA ALA A 82 -9.44 1.25 6.55
C ALA A 82 -9.33 1.77 5.09
N GLY A 83 -9.25 0.89 4.09
CA GLY A 83 -9.22 1.30 2.68
C GLY A 83 -8.03 2.22 2.38
N LEU A 84 -8.30 3.40 1.82
CA LEU A 84 -7.28 4.41 1.51
C LEU A 84 -6.71 5.14 2.75
N GLU A 85 -7.16 4.77 3.94
CA GLU A 85 -6.57 5.18 5.20
C GLU A 85 -5.78 4.03 5.87
N VAL A 86 -5.38 3.01 5.12
CA VAL A 86 -4.68 1.80 5.61
C VAL A 86 -3.52 2.05 6.58
N LEU A 87 -2.83 3.20 6.47
CA LEU A 87 -1.70 3.55 7.33
C LEU A 87 -2.05 4.48 8.52
N ASN A 88 -3.33 4.80 8.74
CA ASN A 88 -3.74 5.84 9.70
C ASN A 88 -3.50 5.47 11.18
N THR A 89 -3.35 4.17 11.48
CA THR A 89 -3.08 3.67 12.83
C THR A 89 -1.65 3.23 13.05
N VAL A 90 -0.76 3.40 12.07
CA VAL A 90 0.64 2.95 12.18
C VAL A 90 1.35 3.72 13.30
N THR A 91 1.97 2.98 14.22
CA THR A 91 2.79 3.57 15.31
C THR A 91 4.27 3.69 14.91
N PRO A 92 5.07 4.52 15.62
CA PRO A 92 6.52 4.59 15.40
C PRO A 92 7.25 3.25 15.57
N GLU A 93 6.78 2.39 16.49
CA GLU A 93 7.35 1.05 16.69
C GLU A 93 7.04 0.12 15.51
N GLU A 94 5.84 0.22 14.95
CA GLU A 94 5.42 -0.51 13.76
C GLU A 94 6.13 -0.02 12.49
N GLU A 95 6.34 1.29 12.37
CA GLU A 95 7.19 1.88 11.34
C GLU A 95 8.61 1.30 11.42
N LYS A 96 9.21 1.26 12.62
CA LYS A 96 10.54 0.67 12.81
C LYS A 96 10.60 -0.79 12.37
N LYS A 97 9.60 -1.60 12.74
CA LYS A 97 9.49 -3.00 12.27
C LYS A 97 9.36 -3.09 10.75
N SER A 98 8.63 -2.15 10.14
CA SER A 98 8.46 -2.07 8.69
C SER A 98 9.77 -1.74 7.99
N VAL A 99 10.58 -0.83 8.55
CA VAL A 99 11.92 -0.54 8.05
C VAL A 99 12.83 -1.78 8.15
N GLU A 100 12.79 -2.52 9.25
CA GLU A 100 13.54 -3.78 9.39
C GLU A 100 13.09 -4.86 8.40
N PHE A 101 11.82 -4.81 7.99
CA PHE A 101 11.21 -5.74 7.04
C PHE A 101 11.60 -5.46 5.57
N LEU A 102 12.13 -4.27 5.24
CA LEU A 102 12.50 -3.89 3.86
C LEU A 102 13.41 -4.90 3.17
N LYS A 103 14.32 -5.55 3.91
CA LYS A 103 15.21 -6.61 3.39
C LYS A 103 14.48 -7.82 2.82
N ASN A 104 13.19 -7.99 3.14
CA ASN A 104 12.33 -9.06 2.67
C ASN A 104 11.27 -8.58 1.68
N VAL A 105 11.40 -7.34 1.18
CA VAL A 105 10.51 -6.76 0.18
C VAL A 105 11.18 -6.83 -1.19
N ASP A 106 10.46 -7.38 -2.16
CA ASP A 106 10.83 -7.40 -3.58
C ASP A 106 9.84 -6.55 -4.38
N VAL A 107 10.35 -5.69 -5.26
CA VAL A 107 9.55 -4.80 -6.09
C VAL A 107 9.93 -4.99 -7.55
N ASP A 108 8.94 -5.27 -8.39
CA ASP A 108 9.12 -5.54 -9.81
C ASP A 108 8.10 -4.76 -10.65
N ILE A 109 8.41 -4.55 -11.93
CA ILE A 109 7.55 -3.83 -12.88
C ILE A 109 6.98 -4.84 -13.87
N LEU A 110 5.67 -4.78 -14.07
CA LEU A 110 4.96 -5.49 -15.13
C LEU A 110 5.20 -4.77 -16.47
N TRP A 111 6.40 -4.91 -17.04
CA TRP A 111 6.82 -4.21 -18.25
C TRP A 111 5.89 -4.43 -19.46
N GLU A 112 5.36 -5.65 -19.59
CA GLU A 112 4.50 -6.08 -20.70
C GLU A 112 3.01 -5.77 -20.47
N TYR A 113 2.64 -5.04 -19.41
CA TYR A 113 1.24 -4.70 -19.15
C TYR A 113 0.76 -3.57 -20.07
N GLU A 114 -0.18 -3.89 -20.96
CA GLU A 114 -0.81 -2.96 -21.92
C GLU A 114 -2.28 -2.66 -21.61
N GLY A 115 -2.79 -3.07 -20.45
CA GLY A 115 -4.19 -2.89 -20.07
C GLY A 115 -4.57 -1.43 -19.78
N VAL A 116 -5.86 -1.12 -19.88
CA VAL A 116 -6.39 0.19 -19.47
C VAL A 116 -6.63 0.18 -17.95
N GLY A 117 -5.99 1.10 -17.23
CA GLY A 117 -6.14 1.27 -15.78
C GLY A 117 -4.89 0.82 -14.99
N LEU A 118 -5.00 0.87 -13.65
CA LEU A 118 -3.92 0.53 -12.73
C LEU A 118 -3.87 -0.98 -12.48
N ARG A 119 -2.66 -1.55 -12.38
CA ARG A 119 -2.44 -2.95 -11.99
C ARG A 119 -1.41 -3.03 -10.88
N LEU A 120 -1.83 -3.58 -9.74
CA LEU A 120 -0.99 -3.88 -8.58
C LEU A 120 -1.19 -5.36 -8.23
N GLU A 121 -0.10 -6.09 -8.05
CA GLU A 121 -0.08 -7.49 -7.58
C GLU A 121 0.78 -7.56 -6.32
N ALA A 122 0.13 -7.83 -5.19
CA ALA A 122 0.79 -8.02 -3.91
C ALA A 122 0.76 -9.50 -3.54
N GLU A 123 1.93 -10.07 -3.25
CA GLU A 123 2.08 -11.38 -2.66
C GLU A 123 2.74 -11.20 -1.29
N VAL A 124 2.15 -11.76 -0.24
CA VAL A 124 2.72 -11.72 1.12
C VAL A 124 2.74 -13.14 1.67
N GLU A 125 3.94 -13.61 2.00
CA GLU A 125 4.16 -14.87 2.71
C GLU A 125 4.17 -14.58 4.22
N THR A 126 3.49 -15.40 4.99
CA THR A 126 3.40 -15.24 6.45
C THR A 126 3.95 -16.45 7.18
N ASP A 127 4.03 -16.38 8.51
CA ASP A 127 4.29 -17.55 9.34
C ASP A 127 3.20 -18.63 9.29
N LYS A 128 2.08 -18.38 8.60
CA LYS A 128 0.98 -19.33 8.40
C LYS A 128 0.89 -19.88 6.98
N GLY A 129 1.83 -19.54 6.10
CA GLY A 129 1.84 -19.90 4.68
C GLY A 129 1.45 -18.71 3.83
#